data_AF-A0A819JBW4-F1
#
_entry.id   AF-A0A819JBW4-F1
#
_cell.length_a   1.000
_cell.length_b   1.000
_cell.length_c   1.000
_cell.angle_alpha   90.00
_cell.angle_beta   90.00
_cell.angle_gamma   90.00
#
_symmetry.space_group_name_H-M   'P 1'
#
loop_
_entity.id
_entity.type
_entity.pdbx_description
1 polymer ?
#
loop_
_entity_poly.entity_id
_entity_poly.type
_entity_poly.pdbx_seq_one_letter_code
_entity_poly.pdbx_strand_id
1 'polypeptide(L)'
;MASTTPPGIVKDYQNLASQYPLCKKCSMHKPPRTHHCRLNSCVGFYNHRYFFQFCCFMAIGCMYAGTMGFREYQIARLGEYRFSHLDIFFQPFIVLNAFGIINYITYSIFIAALIVSFLLITLVCWHGRMISRGITSVERLFNQDYTKQCTKQGFVFVNPYDLGLVENWKQFFNVRTLGEFIRHVLWPSTHLPSGNGIIWTNCNGQNLNKQTKSSSQTRTDSKQDIQLKEPMESMKDR
;
A
#
# COMPACT_ATOMS: atom_id res chain seq x y z
N MET A 1 -8.78 -24.26 24.01
CA MET A 1 -8.41 -23.77 22.67
C MET A 1 -9.48 -22.78 22.24
N ALA A 2 -9.13 -21.54 21.89
CA ALA A 2 -10.13 -20.58 21.44
C ALA A 2 -10.57 -20.94 20.00
N SER A 3 -11.88 -21.02 19.77
CA SER A 3 -12.43 -21.24 18.44
C SER A 3 -12.23 -19.99 17.58
N THR A 4 -11.65 -20.15 16.40
CA THR A 4 -11.55 -19.06 15.42
C THR A 4 -12.91 -18.84 14.77
N THR A 5 -13.32 -17.58 14.59
CA THR A 5 -14.45 -17.28 13.70
C THR A 5 -14.13 -17.74 12.28
N PRO A 6 -15.12 -18.23 11.51
CA PRO A 6 -15.02 -18.25 10.06
C PRO A 6 -14.62 -16.84 9.55
N PRO A 7 -13.86 -16.72 8.45
CA PRO A 7 -13.48 -15.42 7.90
C PRO A 7 -14.69 -14.51 7.81
N GLY A 8 -14.57 -13.27 8.32
CA GLY A 8 -15.71 -12.37 8.49
C GLY A 8 -16.53 -12.20 7.21
N ILE A 9 -17.86 -12.02 7.36
CA ILE A 9 -18.77 -11.84 6.24
C ILE A 9 -18.30 -10.66 5.39
N VAL A 10 -17.97 -10.94 4.12
CA VAL A 10 -17.66 -9.94 3.13
C VAL A 10 -18.93 -9.13 2.84
N LYS A 11 -18.86 -7.81 3.03
CA LYS A 11 -19.96 -6.93 2.63
C LYS A 11 -20.04 -6.92 1.10
N ASP A 12 -21.18 -7.32 0.57
CA ASP A 12 -21.44 -7.22 -0.87
C ASP A 12 -21.68 -5.76 -1.24
N TYR A 13 -20.72 -5.18 -1.95
CA TYR A 13 -20.73 -3.79 -2.37
C TYR A 13 -21.35 -3.60 -3.77
N GLN A 14 -21.71 -4.68 -4.49
CA GLN A 14 -22.22 -4.60 -5.87
C GLN A 14 -23.56 -3.84 -5.96
N ASN A 15 -24.38 -3.91 -4.92
CA ASN A 15 -25.68 -3.23 -4.87
C ASN A 15 -25.64 -1.84 -4.16
N LEU A 16 -24.45 -1.35 -3.77
CA LEU A 16 -24.29 -0.14 -2.93
C LEU A 16 -23.71 1.09 -3.65
N ALA A 17 -23.50 1.02 -4.98
CA ALA A 17 -22.86 2.11 -5.74
C ALA A 17 -23.57 3.47 -5.63
N SER A 18 -24.91 3.48 -5.55
CA SER A 18 -25.74 4.68 -5.35
C SER A 18 -25.87 5.11 -3.88
N GLN A 19 -25.35 4.34 -2.91
CA GLN A 19 -25.49 4.57 -1.47
C GLN A 19 -24.21 5.16 -0.82
N TYR A 20 -23.15 5.39 -1.59
CA TYR A 20 -21.89 5.87 -1.01
C TYR A 20 -21.94 7.34 -0.61
N PRO A 21 -21.43 7.70 0.60
CA PRO A 21 -21.47 9.08 1.06
C PRO A 21 -20.61 9.98 0.16
N LEU A 22 -21.18 11.12 -0.26
CA LEU A 22 -20.48 12.12 -1.05
C LEU A 22 -19.33 12.73 -0.23
N CYS A 23 -18.18 12.96 -0.86
CA CYS A 23 -17.12 13.76 -0.27
C CYS A 23 -17.49 15.24 -0.33
N LYS A 24 -17.77 15.85 0.83
CA LYS A 24 -18.11 17.29 0.94
C LYS A 24 -17.05 18.24 0.35
N LYS A 25 -15.80 17.79 0.20
CA LYS A 25 -14.69 18.59 -0.35
C LYS A 25 -14.40 18.33 -1.83
N CYS A 26 -14.66 17.12 -2.33
CA CYS A 26 -14.33 16.74 -3.70
C CYS A 26 -15.57 16.59 -4.60
N SER A 27 -16.77 16.71 -4.04
CA SER A 27 -18.07 16.54 -4.72
C SER A 27 -18.22 15.22 -5.49
N MET A 28 -17.48 14.18 -5.10
CA MET A 28 -17.53 12.84 -5.69
C MET A 28 -17.99 11.81 -4.65
N HIS A 29 -18.68 10.76 -5.11
CA HIS A 29 -19.03 9.60 -4.30
C HIS A 29 -17.75 8.95 -3.76
N LYS A 30 -17.72 8.60 -2.47
CA LYS A 30 -16.58 7.91 -1.85
C LYS A 30 -16.68 6.40 -2.07
N PRO A 31 -15.87 5.78 -2.95
CA PRO A 31 -15.86 4.33 -3.07
C PRO A 31 -15.50 3.67 -1.72
N PRO A 32 -15.78 2.36 -1.54
CA PRO A 32 -15.36 1.65 -0.35
C PRO A 32 -13.83 1.75 -0.19
N ARG A 33 -13.36 1.74 1.06
CA ARG A 33 -11.93 1.85 1.43
C ARG A 33 -11.25 3.18 1.06
N THR A 34 -12.00 4.22 0.69
CA THR A 34 -11.44 5.54 0.41
C THR A 34 -11.52 6.48 1.62
N HIS A 35 -10.52 7.34 1.77
CA HIS A 35 -10.52 8.41 2.77
C HIS A 35 -10.12 9.74 2.11
N HIS A 36 -10.66 10.84 2.63
CA HIS A 36 -10.23 12.17 2.18
C HIS A 36 -8.95 12.53 2.92
N CYS A 37 -7.84 12.66 2.18
CA CYS A 37 -6.60 13.16 2.75
C CYS A 37 -6.64 14.69 2.81
N ARG A 38 -5.88 15.29 3.73
CA ARG A 38 -5.78 16.75 3.88
C ARG A 38 -5.24 17.44 2.61
N LEU A 39 -4.61 16.70 1.70
CA LEU A 39 -4.15 17.14 0.37
C LEU A 39 -5.30 17.35 -0.65
N ASN A 40 -6.47 17.80 -0.19
CA ASN A 40 -7.65 18.15 -1.00
C ASN A 40 -8.12 17.10 -2.02
N SER A 41 -7.72 15.85 -1.85
CA SER A 41 -8.07 14.74 -2.75
C SER A 41 -8.49 13.50 -1.98
N CYS A 42 -9.46 12.77 -2.51
CA CYS A 42 -9.79 11.43 -2.02
C CYS A 42 -8.67 10.45 -2.40
N VAL A 43 -8.12 9.77 -1.40
CA VAL A 43 -7.17 8.67 -1.61
C VAL A 43 -7.94 7.36 -1.49
N GLY A 44 -7.88 6.56 -2.55
CA GLY A 44 -8.68 5.37 -2.71
C GLY A 44 -8.05 4.34 -3.62
N PHE A 45 -8.83 3.37 -4.07
CA PHE A 45 -8.37 2.24 -4.88
C PHE A 45 -7.41 2.63 -6.02
N TYR A 46 -7.76 3.66 -6.79
CA TYR A 46 -6.97 4.11 -7.95
C TYR A 46 -5.75 4.97 -7.61
N ASN A 47 -5.65 5.52 -6.40
CA ASN A 47 -4.59 6.48 -6.04
C ASN A 47 -3.74 6.09 -4.82
N HIS A 48 -4.16 5.06 -4.07
CA HIS A 48 -3.47 4.63 -2.85
C HIS A 48 -2.03 4.18 -3.13
N ARG A 49 -1.81 3.53 -4.28
CA ARG A 49 -0.49 3.11 -4.73
C ARG A 49 0.45 4.29 -5.01
N TYR A 50 -0.03 5.29 -5.76
CA TYR A 50 0.76 6.50 -6.06
C TYR A 50 1.07 7.30 -4.80
N PHE A 51 0.13 7.40 -3.87
CA PHE A 51 0.38 8.03 -2.56
C PHE A 51 1.51 7.33 -1.80
N PHE A 52 1.47 6.00 -1.70
CA PHE A 52 2.51 5.23 -1.02
C PHE A 52 3.88 5.39 -1.70
N GLN A 53 3.90 5.30 -3.04
CA GLN A 53 5.11 5.47 -3.86
C GLN A 53 5.70 6.89 -3.74
N PHE A 54 4.85 7.92 -3.74
CA PHE A 54 5.24 9.31 -3.47
C PHE A 54 5.94 9.44 -2.11
N CYS A 55 5.36 8.90 -1.04
CA CYS A 55 5.98 8.96 0.28
C CYS A 55 7.35 8.25 0.32
N CYS A 56 7.49 7.10 -0.36
CA CYS A 56 8.75 6.38 -0.44
C CYS A 56 9.83 7.18 -1.18
N PHE A 57 9.52 7.71 -2.36
CA PHE A 57 10.49 8.50 -3.14
C PHE A 57 10.85 9.82 -2.46
N MET A 58 9.89 10.48 -1.83
CA MET A 58 10.18 11.70 -1.06
C MET A 58 11.10 11.41 0.12
N ALA A 59 10.92 10.29 0.84
CA ALA A 59 11.83 9.91 1.92
C ALA A 59 13.26 9.66 1.40
N ILE A 60 13.40 8.95 0.29
CA ILE A 60 14.71 8.69 -0.35
C ILE A 60 15.34 10.00 -0.83
N GLY A 61 14.57 10.88 -1.46
CA GLY A 61 15.04 12.18 -1.96
C GLY A 61 15.49 13.12 -0.84
N CYS A 62 14.75 13.20 0.27
CA CYS A 62 15.15 13.96 1.45
C CYS A 62 16.44 13.39 2.06
N MET A 63 16.56 12.06 2.18
CA MET A 63 17.78 11.44 2.69
C MET A 63 19.00 11.75 1.80
N TYR A 64 18.84 11.65 0.48
CA TYR A 64 19.87 12.01 -0.49
C TYR A 64 20.29 13.48 -0.36
N ALA A 65 19.33 14.41 -0.37
CA ALA A 65 19.60 15.84 -0.21
C ALA A 65 20.30 16.16 1.12
N GLY A 66 19.90 15.47 2.20
CA GLY A 66 20.58 15.57 3.50
C GLY A 66 22.04 15.12 3.43
N THR A 67 22.32 13.93 2.86
CA THR A 67 23.70 13.43 2.75
C THR A 67 24.60 14.32 1.90
N MET A 68 24.06 14.87 0.80
CA MET A 68 24.79 15.82 -0.05
C MET A 68 25.05 17.14 0.71
N GLY A 69 24.04 17.69 1.39
CA GLY A 69 24.20 18.91 2.20
C GLY A 69 25.22 18.76 3.33
N PHE A 70 25.27 17.59 3.98
CA PHE A 70 26.25 17.30 5.04
C PHE A 70 27.68 17.24 4.49
N ARG A 71 27.88 16.62 3.34
CA ARG A 71 29.19 16.55 2.68
C ARG A 71 29.73 17.95 2.36
N GLU A 72 28.89 18.81 1.78
CA GLU A 72 29.29 20.19 1.47
C GLU A 72 29.58 21.01 2.74
N TYR A 73 28.78 20.84 3.80
CA TYR A 73 29.06 21.44 5.11
C TYR A 73 30.42 21.02 5.68
N GLN A 74 30.78 19.73 5.57
CA GLN A 74 32.07 19.25 6.05
C GLN A 74 33.25 19.84 5.26
N ILE A 75 33.13 19.91 3.92
CA ILE A 75 34.15 20.50 3.06
C ILE A 75 34.34 21.99 3.40
N ALA A 76 33.24 22.72 3.57
CA ALA A 76 33.29 24.14 3.89
C ALA A 76 33.79 24.44 5.32
N ARG A 77 33.58 23.53 6.28
CA ARG A 77 34.09 23.65 7.66
C ARG A 77 35.59 23.35 7.79
N LEU A 78 36.11 22.44 6.98
CA LEU A 78 37.53 22.01 7.03
C LEU A 78 38.43 22.79 6.07
N GLY A 79 37.86 23.54 5.13
CA GLY A 79 38.63 24.40 4.23
C GLY A 79 39.15 25.65 4.94
N GLU A 80 40.47 25.86 4.94
CA GLU A 80 41.06 27.14 5.33
C GLU A 80 40.82 28.16 4.21
N TYR A 81 39.98 29.17 4.47
CA TYR A 81 39.76 30.28 3.54
C TYR A 81 40.71 31.42 3.85
N ARG A 82 41.66 31.71 2.94
CA ARG A 82 42.45 32.94 2.96
C ARG A 82 41.78 33.97 2.05
N PHE A 83 41.35 35.10 2.62
CA PHE A 83 40.71 36.18 1.87
C PHE A 83 41.71 37.15 1.26
N SER A 84 41.47 37.57 0.01
CA SER A 84 42.03 38.78 -0.59
C SER A 84 40.92 39.81 -0.86
N HIS A 85 41.25 41.11 -0.84
CA HIS A 85 40.27 42.19 -1.00
C HIS A 85 39.52 42.18 -2.34
N LEU A 86 40.13 41.62 -3.41
CA LEU A 86 39.50 41.52 -4.74
C LEU A 86 38.42 40.44 -4.82
N ASP A 87 38.46 39.43 -3.93
CA ASP A 87 37.50 38.31 -3.93
C ASP A 87 36.09 38.76 -3.56
N ILE A 88 35.96 39.91 -2.88
CA ILE A 88 34.69 40.53 -2.50
C ILE A 88 33.90 41.01 -3.73
N PHE A 89 34.59 41.49 -4.76
CA PHE A 89 33.95 42.04 -5.97
C PHE A 89 33.74 40.97 -7.05
N PHE A 90 34.69 40.06 -7.23
CA PHE A 90 34.63 39.06 -8.30
C PHE A 90 33.96 37.74 -7.88
N GLN A 91 33.84 37.46 -6.57
CA GLN A 91 33.38 36.15 -6.09
C GLN A 91 32.51 36.21 -4.80
N PRO A 92 31.29 36.79 -4.88
CA PRO A 92 30.41 37.01 -3.73
C PRO A 92 30.01 35.72 -2.99
N PHE A 93 29.99 34.57 -3.67
CA PHE A 93 29.70 33.27 -3.06
C PHE A 93 30.80 32.80 -2.08
N ILE A 94 32.07 33.18 -2.29
CA ILE A 94 33.17 32.81 -1.38
C ILE A 94 33.07 33.59 -0.07
N VAL A 95 32.74 34.88 -0.16
CA VAL A 95 32.53 35.76 1.00
C VAL A 95 31.38 35.27 1.88
N LEU A 96 30.25 34.88 1.26
CA LEU A 96 29.09 34.36 1.97
C LEU A 96 29.39 33.02 2.69
N ASN A 97 30.32 32.22 2.13
CA ASN A 97 30.81 30.98 2.75
C ASN A 97 31.63 31.26 4.02
N ALA A 98 32.51 32.25 3.96
CA ALA A 98 33.37 32.60 5.09
C ALA A 98 32.69 33.35 6.23
N PHE A 99 31.61 34.08 5.94
CA PHE A 99 30.73 34.59 6.99
C PHE A 99 29.93 33.47 7.69
N GLY A 100 30.07 32.21 7.26
CA GLY A 100 29.40 31.06 7.87
C GLY A 100 27.91 30.94 7.52
N ILE A 101 27.39 31.83 6.67
CA ILE A 101 25.97 31.86 6.28
C ILE A 101 25.63 30.62 5.41
N ILE A 102 26.49 30.28 4.45
CA ILE A 102 26.30 29.07 3.63
C ILE A 102 26.34 27.82 4.53
N ASN A 103 27.28 27.75 5.47
CA ASN A 103 27.38 26.65 6.44
C ASN A 103 26.13 26.53 7.33
N TYR A 104 25.56 27.66 7.77
CA TYR A 104 24.31 27.66 8.54
C TYR A 104 23.11 27.18 7.71
N ILE A 105 23.03 27.60 6.43
CA ILE A 105 21.96 27.19 5.53
C ILE A 105 22.06 25.70 5.20
N THR A 106 23.25 25.19 4.83
CA THR A 106 23.44 23.76 4.51
C THR A 106 23.16 22.88 5.73
N TYR A 107 23.61 23.29 6.91
CA TYR A 107 23.29 22.62 8.16
C TYR A 107 21.78 22.61 8.44
N SER A 108 21.09 23.73 8.25
CA SER A 108 19.63 23.83 8.43
C SER A 108 18.87 22.91 7.46
N ILE A 109 19.29 22.86 6.19
CA ILE A 109 18.71 21.95 5.18
C ILE A 109 18.95 20.49 5.58
N PHE A 110 20.15 20.15 6.06
CA PHE A 110 20.47 18.81 6.54
C PHE A 110 19.55 18.37 7.68
N ILE A 111 19.40 19.21 8.71
CA ILE A 111 18.53 18.92 9.85
C ILE A 111 17.07 18.80 9.41
N ALA A 112 16.58 19.72 8.57
CA ALA A 112 15.22 19.66 8.04
C ALA A 112 14.99 18.38 7.22
N ALA A 113 15.95 18.01 6.37
CA ALA A 113 15.88 16.79 5.56
C ALA A 113 15.84 15.53 6.42
N LEU A 114 16.60 15.47 7.52
CA LEU A 114 16.55 14.36 8.47
C LEU A 114 15.19 14.24 9.16
N ILE A 115 14.65 15.37 9.64
CA ILE A 115 13.34 15.40 10.31
C ILE A 115 12.24 14.95 9.36
N VAL A 116 12.20 15.51 8.15
CA VAL A 116 11.20 15.15 7.14
C VAL A 116 11.34 13.68 6.73
N SER A 117 12.57 13.19 6.53
CA SER A 117 12.81 11.77 6.22
C SER A 117 12.28 10.86 7.33
N PHE A 118 12.55 11.17 8.60
CA PHE A 118 12.07 10.40 9.75
C PHE A 118 10.53 10.32 9.81
N LEU A 119 9.86 11.46 9.62
CA LEU A 119 8.39 11.51 9.61
C LEU A 119 7.80 10.71 8.45
N LEU A 120 8.38 10.84 7.25
CA LEU A 120 7.95 10.09 6.07
C LEU A 120 8.19 8.58 6.23
N ILE A 121 9.35 8.17 6.74
CA ILE A 121 9.66 6.76 6.99
C ILE A 121 8.66 6.17 8.00
N THR A 122 8.35 6.89 9.08
CA THR A 122 7.35 6.44 10.06
C THR A 122 5.98 6.24 9.40
N LEU A 123 5.56 7.17 8.54
CA LEU A 123 4.32 7.07 7.79
C LEU A 123 4.34 5.89 6.81
N VAL A 124 5.43 5.70 6.06
CA VAL A 124 5.61 4.57 5.13
C VAL A 124 5.58 3.25 5.87
N CYS A 125 6.27 3.10 7.00
CA CYS A 125 6.26 1.90 7.82
C CYS A 125 4.85 1.59 8.35
N TRP A 126 4.13 2.61 8.79
CA TRP A 126 2.74 2.46 9.24
C TRP A 126 1.82 1.97 8.12
N HIS A 127 1.91 2.58 6.93
CA HIS A 127 1.14 2.15 5.75
C HIS A 127 1.57 0.76 5.26
N GLY A 128 2.86 0.47 5.23
CA GLY A 128 3.40 -0.84 4.86
C GLY A 128 2.89 -1.95 5.78
N ARG A 129 2.82 -1.71 7.09
CA ARG A 129 2.23 -2.66 8.04
C ARG A 129 0.74 -2.93 7.76
N MET A 130 -0.01 -1.91 7.35
CA MET A 130 -1.42 -2.07 6.98
C MET A 130 -1.57 -2.88 5.68
N ILE A 131 -0.75 -2.57 4.68
CA ILE A 131 -0.70 -3.29 3.39
C ILE A 131 -0.34 -4.75 3.62
N SER A 132 0.68 -5.04 4.43
CA SER A 132 1.10 -6.41 4.76
C SER A 132 -0.02 -7.27 5.39
N ARG A 133 -1.07 -6.66 5.95
CA ARG A 133 -2.21 -7.36 6.58
C ARG A 133 -3.47 -7.35 5.70
N GLY A 134 -3.42 -6.75 4.52
CA GLY A 134 -4.59 -6.59 3.66
C GLY A 134 -5.69 -5.71 4.29
N ILE A 135 -5.30 -4.70 5.08
CA ILE A 135 -6.23 -3.83 5.82
C ILE A 135 -6.03 -2.37 5.38
N THR A 136 -7.11 -1.64 5.14
CA THR A 136 -7.06 -0.18 4.97
C THR A 136 -7.23 0.58 6.28
N SER A 137 -6.86 1.86 6.32
CA SER A 137 -6.96 2.70 7.53
C SER A 137 -8.37 2.74 8.12
N VAL A 138 -9.39 2.78 7.26
CA VAL A 138 -10.81 2.73 7.64
C VAL A 138 -11.20 1.33 8.15
N GLU A 139 -10.79 0.28 7.45
CA GLU A 139 -11.07 -1.10 7.88
C GLU A 139 -10.42 -1.46 9.19
N ARG A 140 -9.26 -0.88 9.52
CA ARG A 140 -8.63 -1.10 10.82
C ARG A 140 -9.55 -0.69 11.97
N LEU A 141 -10.30 0.41 11.82
CA LEU A 141 -11.24 0.87 12.83
C LEU A 141 -12.38 -0.12 12.99
N PHE A 142 -13.00 -0.55 11.89
CA PHE A 142 -14.07 -1.56 11.94
C PHE A 142 -13.58 -2.91 12.48
N ASN A 143 -12.39 -3.36 12.06
CA ASN A 143 -11.81 -4.61 12.52
C ASN A 143 -11.54 -4.58 14.03
N GLN A 144 -11.17 -3.43 14.62
CA GLN A 144 -11.03 -3.29 16.07
C GLN A 144 -12.37 -3.51 16.78
N ASP A 145 -13.47 -2.97 16.26
CA ASP A 145 -14.80 -3.15 16.84
C ASP A 145 -15.30 -4.59 16.68
N TYR A 146 -15.12 -5.20 15.51
CA TYR A 146 -15.44 -6.62 15.29
C TYR A 146 -14.61 -7.54 16.18
N THR A 147 -13.32 -7.25 16.36
CA THR A 147 -12.46 -8.03 17.26
C THR A 147 -13.01 -8.01 18.68
N LYS A 148 -13.40 -6.84 19.21
CA LYS A 148 -14.01 -6.72 20.54
C LYS A 148 -15.31 -7.54 20.65
N GLN A 149 -16.16 -7.51 19.63
CA GLN A 149 -17.42 -8.28 19.61
C GLN A 149 -17.16 -9.79 19.60
N CYS A 150 -16.23 -10.27 18.76
CA CYS A 150 -15.86 -11.68 18.71
C CYS A 150 -15.26 -12.15 20.04
N THR A 151 -14.38 -11.35 20.66
CA THR A 151 -13.79 -11.69 21.96
C THR A 151 -14.85 -11.83 23.05
N LYS A 152 -15.88 -10.97 23.07
CA LYS A 152 -17.02 -11.11 24.00
C LYS A 152 -17.80 -12.40 23.80
N GLN A 153 -17.85 -12.91 22.58
CA GLN A 153 -18.52 -14.15 22.22
C GLN A 153 -17.59 -15.38 22.30
N GLY A 154 -16.35 -15.22 22.76
CA GLY A 154 -15.37 -16.31 22.88
C GLY A 154 -14.67 -16.70 21.57
N PHE A 155 -14.82 -15.93 20.50
CA PHE A 155 -14.21 -16.20 19.20
C PHE A 155 -13.03 -15.28 18.87
N VAL A 156 -12.11 -15.78 18.03
CA VAL A 156 -11.01 -15.00 17.45
C VAL A 156 -11.40 -14.46 16.08
N PHE A 157 -11.34 -13.14 15.89
CA PHE A 157 -11.59 -12.47 14.61
C PHE A 157 -10.43 -12.69 13.63
N VAL A 158 -10.77 -13.11 12.40
CA VAL A 158 -9.80 -13.29 11.30
C VAL A 158 -10.18 -12.38 10.13
N ASN A 159 -9.23 -11.59 9.64
CA ASN A 159 -9.45 -10.71 8.49
C ASN A 159 -9.61 -11.54 7.19
N PRO A 160 -10.77 -11.50 6.51
CA PRO A 160 -10.99 -12.28 5.29
C PRO A 160 -10.14 -11.81 4.10
N TYR A 161 -9.62 -10.57 4.15
CA TYR A 161 -8.81 -9.98 3.07
C TYR A 161 -7.31 -10.11 3.29
N ASP A 162 -6.87 -10.78 4.36
CA ASP A 162 -5.47 -11.07 4.57
C ASP A 162 -5.09 -12.33 3.77
N LEU A 163 -4.38 -12.15 2.65
CA LEU A 163 -3.89 -13.23 1.79
C LEU A 163 -2.46 -13.68 2.16
N GLY A 164 -1.89 -13.10 3.21
CA GLY A 164 -0.48 -13.26 3.58
C GLY A 164 0.40 -12.16 2.99
N LEU A 165 1.57 -11.95 3.61
CA LEU A 165 2.43 -10.79 3.36
C LEU A 165 2.73 -10.60 1.86
N VAL A 166 3.28 -11.63 1.20
CA VAL A 166 3.70 -11.51 -0.21
C VAL A 166 2.51 -11.22 -1.13
N GLU A 167 1.38 -11.91 -0.95
CA GLU A 167 0.26 -11.77 -1.87
C GLU A 167 -0.52 -10.48 -1.65
N ASN A 168 -0.55 -9.98 -0.42
CA ASN A 168 -1.06 -8.65 -0.12
C ASN A 168 -0.24 -7.56 -0.85
N TRP A 169 1.09 -7.67 -0.85
CA TRP A 169 1.97 -6.72 -1.57
C TRP A 169 1.85 -6.85 -3.10
N LYS A 170 1.76 -8.07 -3.64
CA LYS A 170 1.52 -8.28 -5.07
C LYS A 170 0.17 -7.72 -5.51
N GLN A 171 -0.88 -7.91 -4.71
CA GLN A 171 -2.21 -7.35 -4.97
C GLN A 171 -2.20 -5.83 -4.89
N PHE A 172 -1.48 -5.25 -3.93
CA PHE A 172 -1.37 -3.80 -3.77
C PHE A 172 -0.67 -3.11 -4.96
N PHE A 173 0.47 -3.65 -5.39
CA PHE A 173 1.20 -3.12 -6.55
C PHE A 173 0.68 -3.62 -7.90
N ASN A 174 -0.23 -4.58 -7.92
CA ASN A 174 -0.71 -5.26 -9.11
C ASN A 174 0.45 -5.78 -9.99
N VAL A 175 1.37 -6.53 -9.38
CA VAL A 175 2.54 -7.11 -10.06
C VAL A 175 2.62 -8.60 -9.81
N ARG A 176 2.97 -9.36 -10.86
CA ARG A 176 3.17 -10.81 -10.78
C ARG A 176 4.63 -11.19 -10.91
N THR A 177 5.42 -10.36 -11.59
CA THR A 177 6.85 -10.61 -11.85
C THR A 177 7.75 -9.45 -11.38
N LEU A 178 9.05 -9.72 -11.21
CA LEU A 178 10.04 -8.70 -10.85
C LEU A 178 10.21 -7.63 -11.92
N GLY A 179 10.11 -8.01 -13.21
CA GLY A 179 10.18 -7.05 -14.33
C GLY A 179 9.02 -6.06 -14.31
N GLU A 180 7.80 -6.53 -14.00
CA GLU A 180 6.64 -5.66 -13.79
C GLU A 180 6.81 -4.77 -12.55
N PHE A 181 7.40 -5.28 -11.48
CA PHE A 181 7.72 -4.46 -10.30
C PHE A 181 8.63 -3.29 -10.68
N ILE A 182 9.71 -3.53 -11.40
CA ILE A 182 10.63 -2.46 -11.83
C ILE A 182 9.90 -1.46 -12.73
N ARG A 183 9.22 -1.95 -13.77
CA ARG A 183 8.55 -1.09 -14.76
C ARG A 183 7.40 -0.27 -14.17
N HIS A 184 6.64 -0.85 -13.24
CA HIS A 184 5.42 -0.24 -12.73
C HIS A 184 5.59 0.47 -11.39
N VAL A 185 6.56 0.08 -10.57
CA VAL A 185 6.77 0.62 -9.21
C VAL A 185 7.98 1.56 -9.15
N LEU A 186 9.05 1.27 -9.89
CA LEU A 186 10.22 2.17 -9.90
C LEU A 186 10.09 3.27 -10.96
N TRP A 187 9.53 2.94 -12.13
CA TRP A 187 9.24 3.92 -13.17
C TRP A 187 7.83 4.53 -13.01
N PRO A 188 7.62 5.82 -13.36
CA PRO A 188 6.29 6.38 -13.48
C PRO A 188 5.45 5.56 -14.47
N SER A 189 4.43 4.90 -13.96
CA SER A 189 3.51 4.06 -14.74
C SER A 189 2.08 4.40 -14.39
N THR A 190 1.23 4.54 -15.41
CA THR A 190 -0.21 4.83 -15.29
C THR A 190 -1.07 3.57 -15.24
N HIS A 191 -0.47 2.37 -15.18
CA HIS A 191 -1.25 1.13 -15.16
C HIS A 191 -2.26 1.10 -14.00
N LEU A 192 -3.47 0.63 -14.30
CA LEU A 192 -4.57 0.58 -13.35
C LEU A 192 -4.39 -0.59 -12.35
N PRO A 193 -4.93 -0.44 -11.13
CA PRO A 193 -5.06 -1.57 -10.20
C PRO A 193 -5.99 -2.64 -10.77
N SER A 194 -5.75 -3.91 -10.42
CA SER A 194 -6.59 -5.02 -10.87
C SER A 194 -7.94 -5.02 -10.15
N GLY A 195 -9.03 -5.00 -10.91
CA GLY A 195 -10.40 -5.05 -10.39
C GLY A 195 -11.12 -3.70 -10.43
N ASN A 196 -12.28 -3.63 -9.80
CA ASN A 196 -13.17 -2.47 -9.84
C ASN A 196 -13.21 -1.68 -8.52
N GLY A 197 -12.42 -2.09 -7.52
CA GLY A 197 -12.40 -1.48 -6.19
C GLY A 197 -13.62 -1.79 -5.31
N ILE A 198 -14.58 -2.56 -5.83
CA ILE A 198 -15.83 -2.96 -5.17
C ILE A 198 -15.71 -4.41 -4.70
N ILE A 199 -15.19 -5.28 -5.56
CA ILE A 199 -15.01 -6.71 -5.30
C ILE A 199 -13.54 -6.97 -5.05
N TRP A 200 -13.25 -7.73 -3.99
CA TRP A 200 -11.90 -8.03 -3.56
C TRP A 200 -11.74 -9.53 -3.34
N THR A 201 -10.61 -10.08 -3.77
CA THR A 201 -10.25 -11.47 -3.47
C THR A 201 -10.11 -11.64 -1.96
N ASN A 202 -10.75 -12.68 -1.43
CA ASN A 202 -10.66 -13.08 -0.02
C ASN A 202 -9.95 -14.43 0.10
N CYS A 203 -9.56 -14.79 1.33
CA CYS A 203 -8.89 -16.05 1.62
C CYS A 203 -9.74 -17.29 1.23
N ASN A 204 -11.07 -17.18 1.26
CA ASN A 204 -12.00 -18.25 0.86
C ASN A 204 -11.96 -18.53 -0.65
N GLY A 205 -11.90 -17.49 -1.48
CA GLY A 205 -11.79 -17.61 -2.94
C GLY A 205 -10.45 -18.17 -3.42
N GLN A 206 -9.38 -17.96 -2.66
CA GLN A 206 -8.09 -18.63 -2.92
C GLN A 206 -8.12 -20.11 -2.55
N ASN A 207 -8.80 -20.49 -1.46
CA ASN A 207 -8.95 -21.88 -1.06
C ASN A 207 -9.80 -22.68 -2.06
N LEU A 208 -10.87 -22.08 -2.62
CA LEU A 208 -11.64 -22.69 -3.71
C LEU A 208 -10.78 -22.91 -4.97
N ASN A 209 -9.94 -21.94 -5.35
CA ASN A 209 -9.03 -22.09 -6.49
C ASN A 209 -7.88 -23.08 -6.25
N LYS A 210 -7.45 -23.27 -4.98
CA LYS A 210 -6.50 -24.34 -4.62
C LYS A 210 -7.18 -25.72 -4.59
N GLN A 211 -8.43 -25.80 -4.14
CA GLN A 211 -9.22 -27.03 -4.15
C GLN A 211 -9.56 -27.47 -5.59
N THR A 212 -9.94 -26.56 -6.49
CA THR A 212 -10.16 -26.87 -7.91
C THR A 212 -8.86 -27.25 -8.63
N LYS A 213 -7.72 -26.63 -8.30
CA LYS A 213 -6.41 -27.05 -8.85
C LYS A 213 -5.94 -28.40 -8.31
N SER A 214 -6.16 -28.69 -7.02
CA SER A 214 -5.88 -30.00 -6.41
C SER A 214 -6.74 -31.11 -7.00
N SER A 215 -8.05 -30.86 -7.16
CA SER A 215 -8.98 -31.83 -7.77
C SER A 215 -8.87 -31.95 -9.29
N SER A 216 -8.18 -31.03 -9.97
CA SER A 216 -7.81 -31.17 -11.39
C SER A 216 -6.58 -32.06 -11.60
N GLN A 217 -5.76 -32.27 -10.56
CA GLN A 217 -4.55 -33.08 -10.63
C GLN A 217 -4.75 -34.52 -10.13
N THR A 218 -5.91 -34.82 -9.54
CA THR A 218 -6.34 -36.19 -9.19
C THR A 218 -7.35 -36.78 -10.18
N ARG A 219 -7.77 -36.02 -11.20
CA ARG A 219 -8.80 -36.44 -12.18
C ARG A 219 -8.25 -36.84 -13.55
N THR A 220 -6.94 -37.00 -13.68
CA THR A 220 -6.28 -37.59 -14.86
C THR A 220 -5.99 -39.09 -14.73
N ASP A 221 -6.13 -39.69 -13.54
CA ASP A 221 -5.81 -41.12 -13.32
C ASP A 221 -7.04 -42.02 -13.07
N SER A 222 -8.26 -41.54 -13.32
CA SER A 222 -9.50 -42.34 -13.08
C SER A 222 -10.53 -42.23 -14.21
N LYS A 223 -10.07 -42.08 -15.46
CA LYS A 223 -10.91 -42.27 -16.66
C LYS A 223 -10.56 -43.57 -17.38
N GLN A 224 -10.81 -44.68 -16.71
CA GLN A 224 -11.07 -45.98 -17.33
C GLN A 224 -11.71 -46.81 -16.23
N ASP A 225 -13.04 -46.78 -16.16
CA ASP A 225 -13.83 -48.00 -16.01
C ASP A 225 -15.33 -47.70 -15.86
N ILE A 226 -16.08 -48.42 -16.70
CA ILE A 226 -17.49 -48.83 -16.56
C ILE A 226 -18.57 -47.86 -17.12
N GLN A 227 -18.97 -48.18 -18.35
CA GLN A 227 -20.26 -47.87 -18.97
C GLN A 227 -21.43 -48.70 -18.36
N LEU A 228 -22.65 -48.32 -18.76
CA LEU A 228 -23.99 -48.92 -18.56
C LEU A 228 -24.69 -48.52 -17.24
N LYS A 229 -25.97 -48.12 -17.18
CA LYS A 229 -27.10 -48.15 -18.12
C LYS A 229 -28.16 -47.18 -17.56
N GLU A 230 -28.87 -46.42 -18.40
CA GLU A 230 -30.17 -45.83 -18.03
C GLU A 230 -31.24 -46.94 -17.96
N PRO A 231 -32.31 -46.73 -17.16
CA PRO A 231 -33.62 -46.71 -17.80
C PRO A 231 -34.53 -45.59 -17.28
N MET A 232 -35.22 -44.96 -18.24
CA MET A 232 -36.50 -44.29 -18.06
C MET A 232 -37.63 -45.31 -17.90
N GLU A 233 -38.51 -45.18 -16.90
CA GLU A 233 -39.97 -45.27 -17.07
C GLU A 233 -40.79 -45.04 -15.77
N SER A 234 -41.78 -44.14 -15.88
CA SER A 234 -43.18 -44.25 -15.43
C SER A 234 -43.56 -44.54 -13.96
N MET A 235 -44.31 -43.60 -13.35
CA MET A 235 -45.52 -43.75 -12.49
C MET A 235 -45.92 -42.31 -12.09
N LYS A 236 -46.99 -41.65 -12.53
CA LYS A 236 -48.44 -41.90 -12.63
C LYS A 236 -49.15 -42.12 -11.28
N ASP A 237 -49.94 -41.09 -10.92
CA ASP A 237 -51.15 -41.04 -10.10
C ASP A 237 -51.20 -41.78 -8.75
N ARG A 238 -51.13 -41.02 -7.65
CA ARG A 238 -52.24 -40.91 -6.68
C ARG A 238 -52.07 -39.73 -5.71
#